data_AF-A0A9Q1K1Y1-F1
#
_entry.id   AF-A0A9Q1K1Y1-F1
#
_cell.length_a   1.000
_cell.length_b   1.000
_cell.length_c   1.000
_cell.angle_alpha   90.00
_cell.angle_beta   90.00
_cell.angle_gamma   90.00
#
_symmetry.space_group_name_H-M   'P 1'
#
loop_
_entity.id
_entity.type
_entity.pdbx_description
1 polymer ?
#
loop_
_entity_poly.entity_id
_entity_poly.type
_entity_poly.pdbx_seq_one_letter_code
_entity_poly.pdbx_strand_id
1 'polypeptide(L)'
;MFFKPAWSSRVQDCYITSGRFSENQGAKSAGMGISRHLWFVGVAVVLLQWFPGIAGWGQDGHYAMCKIAEAFLSEDALAVVKELLPESAQGELAAMCSWPDWSEVRSEYPWSRDLHFSDTPDFACNYDYCNEYFLSRLPTVGQRLAEGGVRLAAALNRIFEACGLTSDLWGGVRGVSVDMDLSKLPWFLGVAVVLLQLSPGIVGWGQHGHYVICKIAEGYLSKDAWTVVKELLPESAEGELAAVCSWADLFQVRSHYHWSRDLHFVDTLDFKCNYDYCRDCHDSAGHMNRCVTGAIYNYTLQLKSACRSPSSEMRYNLTEALMFLAHFVGDVHQPLHCGFRGDLGGNKIQLHWYHRKANLHHVWDTAIIDTALDRFYDSDLSNMIETLQKNITENWSNSLASWETCESNHTVCPNPYASESISLACKYAYKNATPGSTLGDDYFLSRLPIVEQRLAQSGVRLAATLNRIFDSCGLISDSWEGEKGIASA
;
A
#
# COMPACT_ATOMS: atom_id res chain seq x y z
N MET A 1 -41.02 -14.14 20.10
CA MET A 1 -41.61 -15.42 19.66
C MET A 1 -41.41 -15.49 18.15
N PHE A 2 -40.52 -16.38 17.68
CA PHE A 2 -40.38 -17.00 16.32
C PHE A 2 -40.47 -16.12 15.04
N PHE A 3 -39.78 -16.33 13.91
CA PHE A 3 -38.59 -17.05 13.42
C PHE A 3 -38.42 -16.59 11.93
N LYS A 4 -37.22 -16.78 11.35
CA LYS A 4 -36.75 -16.67 9.93
C LYS A 4 -37.63 -17.38 8.85
N PRO A 5 -37.38 -17.32 7.49
CA PRO A 5 -36.09 -17.09 6.76
C PRO A 5 -36.07 -16.34 5.38
N ALA A 6 -34.84 -16.21 4.83
CA ALA A 6 -34.35 -16.08 3.42
C ALA A 6 -34.53 -14.74 2.66
N TRP A 7 -33.49 -14.01 2.23
CA TRP A 7 -32.41 -14.21 1.22
C TRP A 7 -32.83 -14.15 -0.27
N SER A 8 -32.17 -13.22 -0.99
CA SER A 8 -31.59 -13.35 -2.34
C SER A 8 -32.41 -13.04 -3.62
N SER A 9 -31.74 -12.28 -4.49
CA SER A 9 -31.70 -12.34 -5.97
C SER A 9 -32.70 -11.56 -6.84
N ARG A 10 -32.10 -10.67 -7.64
CA ARG A 10 -32.21 -10.54 -9.12
C ARG A 10 -31.19 -9.45 -9.49
N VAL A 11 -30.03 -9.61 -10.14
CA VAL A 11 -29.48 -10.54 -11.15
C VAL A 11 -30.43 -10.83 -12.32
N GLN A 12 -29.92 -10.54 -13.52
CA GLN A 12 -30.29 -11.08 -14.83
C GLN A 12 -31.48 -10.47 -15.60
N ASP A 13 -31.12 -10.17 -16.86
CA ASP A 13 -31.88 -10.33 -18.10
C ASP A 13 -32.78 -9.20 -18.60
N CYS A 14 -32.42 -8.71 -19.79
CA CYS A 14 -33.36 -8.80 -20.91
C CYS A 14 -32.66 -9.41 -22.14
N TYR A 15 -33.17 -10.59 -22.47
CA TYR A 15 -32.91 -11.46 -23.61
C TYR A 15 -33.42 -10.90 -24.94
N ILE A 16 -32.88 -11.46 -26.03
CA ILE A 16 -33.40 -11.43 -27.40
C ILE A 16 -34.79 -12.11 -27.47
N THR A 17 -35.79 -11.47 -28.08
CA THR A 17 -36.84 -12.17 -28.83
C THR A 17 -37.13 -11.47 -30.15
N SER A 18 -37.22 -12.29 -31.19
CA SER A 18 -37.54 -12.00 -32.56
C SER A 18 -39.01 -11.58 -32.73
N GLY A 19 -39.24 -10.43 -33.37
CA GLY A 19 -40.51 -10.07 -34.01
C GLY A 19 -40.30 -9.97 -35.52
N ARG A 20 -41.06 -10.73 -36.31
CA ARG A 20 -41.03 -10.70 -37.78
C ARG A 20 -41.63 -9.42 -38.36
N PHE A 21 -40.96 -8.95 -39.41
CA PHE A 21 -41.43 -8.18 -40.58
C PHE A 21 -42.18 -6.85 -40.35
N SER A 22 -41.52 -5.75 -40.74
CA SER A 22 -42.01 -4.87 -41.82
C SER A 22 -40.94 -3.84 -42.18
N GLU A 23 -40.75 -3.67 -43.49
CA GLU A 23 -39.94 -2.67 -44.17
C GLU A 23 -40.13 -1.24 -43.61
N ASN A 24 -39.07 -0.43 -43.53
CA ASN A 24 -38.71 0.53 -44.59
C ASN A 24 -37.70 1.59 -44.09
N GLN A 25 -36.66 1.75 -44.91
CA GLN A 25 -35.97 2.99 -45.26
C GLN A 25 -35.28 3.83 -44.18
N GLY A 26 -33.95 3.77 -44.22
CA GLY A 26 -33.15 4.94 -44.59
C GLY A 26 -32.44 5.66 -43.45
N ALA A 27 -31.14 5.42 -43.31
CA ALA A 27 -30.11 6.47 -43.35
C ALA A 27 -28.70 5.89 -43.14
N LYS A 28 -27.77 6.44 -43.91
CA LYS A 28 -26.40 6.01 -44.16
C LYS A 28 -25.44 6.15 -42.96
N SER A 29 -24.59 5.15 -42.82
CA SER A 29 -23.19 5.09 -42.33
C SER A 29 -22.53 6.32 -41.67
N ALA A 30 -21.91 6.09 -40.51
CA ALA A 30 -20.61 6.66 -40.14
C ALA A 30 -19.83 5.62 -39.29
N GLY A 31 -18.78 5.03 -39.86
CA GLY A 31 -17.96 3.97 -39.24
C GLY A 31 -16.75 4.51 -38.48
N MET A 32 -16.31 3.77 -37.44
CA MET A 32 -15.16 4.10 -36.60
C MET A 32 -14.16 2.94 -36.67
N GLY A 33 -13.10 3.08 -37.47
CA GLY A 33 -12.04 2.09 -37.63
C GLY A 33 -10.95 2.26 -36.56
N ILE A 34 -10.71 1.23 -35.75
CA ILE A 34 -9.57 1.18 -34.81
C ILE A 34 -8.37 0.56 -35.54
N SER A 35 -7.17 1.14 -35.42
CA SER A 35 -5.95 0.56 -35.99
C SER A 35 -5.69 -0.82 -35.39
N ARG A 36 -5.33 -1.82 -36.21
CA ARG A 36 -4.92 -3.17 -35.77
C ARG A 36 -3.91 -3.13 -34.61
N HIS A 37 -2.98 -2.16 -34.60
CA HIS A 37 -1.99 -1.98 -33.53
C HIS A 37 -2.58 -1.51 -32.19
N LEU A 38 -3.62 -0.66 -32.21
CA LEU A 38 -4.28 -0.18 -30.98
C LEU A 38 -5.14 -1.26 -30.33
N TRP A 39 -5.63 -2.23 -31.12
CA TRP A 39 -6.39 -3.36 -30.59
C TRP A 39 -5.50 -4.45 -29.98
N PHE A 40 -4.32 -4.74 -30.56
CA PHE A 40 -3.33 -5.63 -29.95
C PHE A 40 -2.87 -5.11 -28.57
N VAL A 41 -2.68 -3.79 -28.45
CA VAL A 41 -2.40 -3.15 -27.15
C VAL A 41 -3.62 -3.25 -26.21
N GLY A 42 -4.83 -3.05 -26.72
CA GLY A 42 -6.07 -3.17 -25.93
C GLY A 42 -6.34 -4.57 -25.38
N VAL A 43 -6.13 -5.62 -26.18
CA VAL A 43 -6.27 -7.03 -25.75
C VAL A 43 -5.16 -7.41 -24.78
N ALA A 44 -3.92 -6.97 -25.02
CA ALA A 44 -2.82 -7.20 -24.08
C ALA A 44 -3.08 -6.54 -22.72
N VAL A 45 -3.65 -5.32 -22.71
CA VAL A 45 -4.00 -4.59 -21.47
C VAL A 45 -5.18 -5.22 -20.73
N VAL A 46 -6.20 -5.73 -21.44
CA VAL A 46 -7.35 -6.41 -20.81
C VAL A 46 -6.97 -7.80 -20.28
N LEU A 47 -6.08 -8.53 -20.98
CA LEU A 47 -5.56 -9.81 -20.50
C LEU A 47 -4.70 -9.66 -19.23
N LEU A 48 -4.04 -8.52 -19.02
CA LEU A 48 -3.24 -8.26 -17.81
C LEU A 48 -4.07 -7.92 -16.56
N GLN A 49 -5.34 -7.53 -16.70
CA GLN A 49 -6.18 -7.17 -15.54
C GLN A 49 -6.77 -8.39 -14.79
N TRP A 50 -6.52 -9.62 -15.25
CA TRP A 50 -7.18 -10.83 -14.73
C TRP A 50 -6.23 -11.93 -14.19
N PHE A 51 -4.91 -11.68 -14.10
CA PHE A 51 -3.94 -12.68 -13.63
C PHE A 51 -3.03 -12.16 -12.51
N PRO A 52 -3.30 -12.48 -11.24
CA PRO A 52 -2.27 -12.45 -10.21
C PRO A 52 -1.55 -13.81 -10.18
N GLY A 53 -0.23 -13.76 -10.37
CA GLY A 53 0.70 -14.84 -9.98
C GLY A 53 1.14 -15.77 -11.10
N ILE A 54 2.19 -15.38 -11.83
CA ILE A 54 2.93 -16.30 -12.71
C ILE A 54 4.43 -15.95 -12.67
N ALA A 55 5.26 -16.96 -12.43
CA ALA A 55 6.71 -16.88 -12.57
C ALA A 55 7.07 -16.68 -14.06
N GLY A 56 7.98 -15.75 -14.37
CA GLY A 56 8.38 -15.45 -15.75
C GLY A 56 8.74 -16.72 -16.53
N TRP A 57 8.07 -16.94 -17.65
CA TRP A 57 8.32 -18.10 -18.53
C TRP A 57 9.36 -17.75 -19.60
N GLY A 58 10.15 -18.73 -20.02
CA GLY A 58 10.89 -18.63 -21.28
C GLY A 58 9.97 -18.86 -22.50
N GLN A 59 10.54 -18.75 -23.70
CA GLN A 59 9.81 -18.92 -24.97
C GLN A 59 8.96 -20.20 -25.03
N ASP A 60 9.49 -21.32 -24.52
CA ASP A 60 8.79 -22.62 -24.51
C ASP A 60 7.56 -22.62 -23.58
N GLY A 61 7.59 -21.86 -22.49
CA GLY A 61 6.46 -21.74 -21.57
C GLY A 61 5.33 -20.88 -22.15
N HIS A 62 5.67 -19.77 -22.81
CA HIS A 62 4.71 -18.95 -23.57
C HIS A 62 4.05 -19.77 -24.69
N TYR A 63 4.84 -20.57 -25.42
CA TYR A 63 4.35 -21.45 -26.45
C TYR A 63 3.39 -22.52 -25.89
N ALA A 64 3.79 -23.22 -24.82
CA ALA A 64 2.98 -24.28 -24.20
C ALA A 64 1.65 -23.74 -23.63
N MET A 65 1.68 -22.60 -22.94
CA MET A 65 0.48 -21.98 -22.38
C MET A 65 -0.52 -21.61 -23.48
N CYS A 66 -0.05 -21.03 -24.58
CA CYS A 66 -0.92 -20.66 -25.69
C CYS A 66 -1.40 -21.85 -26.50
N LYS A 67 -0.62 -22.92 -26.63
CA LYS A 67 -1.11 -24.18 -27.20
C LYS A 67 -2.27 -24.78 -26.40
N ILE A 68 -2.18 -24.69 -25.08
CA ILE A 68 -3.28 -25.10 -24.21
C ILE A 68 -4.45 -24.16 -24.44
N ALA A 69 -4.25 -22.84 -24.46
CA ALA A 69 -5.34 -21.89 -24.69
C ALA A 69 -6.09 -22.13 -26.01
N GLU A 70 -5.37 -22.36 -27.11
CA GLU A 70 -5.96 -22.68 -28.42
C GLU A 70 -6.90 -23.89 -28.37
N ALA A 71 -6.56 -24.92 -27.59
CA ALA A 71 -7.37 -26.13 -27.45
C ALA A 71 -8.68 -25.89 -26.67
N PHE A 72 -8.81 -24.77 -25.97
CA PHE A 72 -9.99 -24.40 -25.17
C PHE A 72 -10.75 -23.17 -25.72
N LEU A 73 -10.34 -22.62 -26.87
CA LEU A 73 -11.11 -21.59 -27.57
C LEU A 73 -12.36 -22.19 -28.20
N SER A 74 -13.46 -21.43 -28.21
CA SER A 74 -14.64 -21.77 -29.01
C SER A 74 -14.30 -21.68 -30.51
N GLU A 75 -15.08 -22.35 -31.37
CA GLU A 75 -14.83 -22.33 -32.83
C GLU A 75 -14.83 -20.90 -33.39
N ASP A 76 -15.75 -20.05 -32.92
CA ASP A 76 -15.84 -18.64 -33.33
C ASP A 76 -14.64 -17.81 -32.84
N ALA A 77 -14.24 -17.98 -31.57
CA ALA A 77 -13.08 -17.29 -31.02
C ALA A 77 -11.78 -17.72 -31.72
N LEU A 78 -11.65 -19.00 -32.01
CA LEU A 78 -10.49 -19.54 -32.73
C LEU A 78 -10.44 -19.02 -34.18
N ALA A 79 -11.58 -18.89 -34.85
CA ALA A 79 -11.65 -18.33 -36.20
C ALA A 79 -11.17 -16.86 -36.22
N VAL A 80 -11.67 -16.03 -35.29
CA VAL A 80 -11.25 -14.62 -35.18
C VAL A 80 -9.77 -14.52 -34.80
N VAL A 81 -9.28 -15.33 -33.86
CA VAL A 81 -7.86 -15.37 -33.51
C VAL A 81 -7.01 -15.67 -34.75
N LYS A 82 -7.39 -16.67 -35.56
CA LYS A 82 -6.66 -17.03 -36.77
C LYS A 82 -6.63 -15.91 -37.82
N GLU A 83 -7.70 -15.12 -37.95
CA GLU A 83 -7.72 -13.96 -38.85
C GLU A 83 -6.84 -12.79 -38.36
N LEU A 84 -6.62 -12.69 -37.05
CA LEU A 84 -5.78 -11.66 -36.46
C LEU A 84 -4.28 -12.00 -36.52
N LEU A 85 -3.94 -13.28 -36.63
CA LEU A 85 -2.56 -13.73 -36.68
C LEU A 85 -1.87 -13.32 -38.00
N PRO A 86 -0.60 -12.89 -37.95
CA PRO A 86 0.19 -12.66 -39.15
C PRO A 86 0.47 -13.99 -39.87
N GLU A 87 0.73 -13.94 -41.18
CA GLU A 87 1.06 -15.15 -41.98
C GLU A 87 2.24 -15.94 -41.41
N SER A 88 3.20 -15.24 -40.77
CA SER A 88 4.34 -15.85 -40.09
C SER A 88 3.95 -16.77 -38.93
N ALA A 89 2.74 -16.64 -38.39
CA ALA A 89 2.23 -17.50 -37.32
C ALA A 89 1.72 -18.84 -37.83
N GLN A 90 1.56 -19.00 -39.14
CA GLN A 90 1.02 -20.22 -39.78
C GLN A 90 -0.34 -20.66 -39.21
N GLY A 91 -1.14 -19.71 -38.74
CA GLY A 91 -2.45 -19.98 -38.13
C GLY A 91 -2.41 -20.52 -36.70
N GLU A 92 -1.26 -20.42 -36.01
CA GLU A 92 -1.08 -20.86 -34.64
C GLU A 92 -0.83 -19.68 -33.69
N LEU A 93 -1.71 -19.47 -32.70
CA LEU A 93 -1.58 -18.47 -31.66
C LEU A 93 -0.30 -18.66 -30.85
N ALA A 94 0.05 -19.92 -30.56
CA ALA A 94 1.26 -20.24 -29.81
C ALA A 94 2.55 -19.75 -30.47
N ALA A 95 2.58 -19.67 -31.81
CA ALA A 95 3.73 -19.15 -32.55
C ALA A 95 3.98 -17.65 -32.32
N MET A 96 2.99 -16.92 -31.80
CA MET A 96 3.05 -15.48 -31.54
C MET A 96 3.07 -15.13 -30.05
N CYS A 97 2.93 -16.09 -29.14
CA CYS A 97 2.82 -15.79 -27.71
C CYS A 97 4.14 -15.38 -27.05
N SER A 98 5.27 -15.63 -27.69
CA SER A 98 6.57 -15.10 -27.32
C SER A 98 6.96 -13.85 -28.13
N TRP A 99 6.07 -13.31 -28.98
CA TRP A 99 6.36 -12.11 -29.77
C TRP A 99 6.84 -10.91 -28.92
N PRO A 100 6.28 -10.65 -27.72
CA PRO A 100 6.81 -9.62 -26.83
C PRO A 100 8.25 -9.87 -26.33
N ASP A 101 8.75 -11.10 -26.42
CA ASP A 101 10.12 -11.46 -26.06
C ASP A 101 11.15 -11.20 -27.17
N TRP A 102 10.71 -10.94 -28.40
CA TRP A 102 11.59 -10.81 -29.56
C TRP A 102 12.44 -9.53 -29.46
N SER A 103 13.70 -9.62 -29.86
CA SER A 103 14.68 -8.53 -29.74
C SER A 103 14.23 -7.25 -30.43
N GLU A 104 13.62 -7.40 -31.60
CA GLU A 104 13.15 -6.29 -32.43
C GLU A 104 11.96 -5.59 -31.77
N VAL A 105 11.05 -6.37 -31.17
CA VAL A 105 9.84 -5.87 -30.49
C VAL A 105 10.21 -5.17 -29.19
N ARG A 106 11.13 -5.72 -28.41
CA ARG A 106 11.63 -5.08 -27.18
C ARG A 106 12.38 -3.77 -27.47
N SER A 107 13.02 -3.67 -28.63
CA SER A 107 13.65 -2.42 -29.07
C SER A 107 12.64 -1.37 -29.50
N GLU A 108 11.54 -1.79 -30.13
CA GLU A 108 10.50 -0.89 -30.62
C GLU A 108 9.52 -0.46 -29.51
N TYR A 109 9.29 -1.34 -28.53
CA TYR A 109 8.39 -1.12 -27.38
C TYR A 109 9.14 -1.37 -26.05
N PRO A 110 10.03 -0.45 -25.62
CA PRO A 110 10.85 -0.66 -24.42
C PRO A 110 10.05 -0.90 -23.13
N TRP A 111 8.84 -0.34 -23.04
CA TRP A 111 7.91 -0.53 -21.91
C TRP A 111 7.41 -1.98 -21.77
N SER A 112 7.47 -2.80 -22.83
CA SER A 112 7.04 -4.19 -22.75
C SER A 112 7.94 -5.05 -21.86
N ARG A 113 9.20 -4.67 -21.68
CA ARG A 113 10.19 -5.43 -20.89
C ARG A 113 9.74 -5.61 -19.45
N ASP A 114 9.17 -4.56 -18.87
CA ASP A 114 8.77 -4.53 -17.47
C ASP A 114 7.43 -5.27 -17.24
N LEU A 115 6.74 -5.68 -18.31
CA LEU A 115 5.51 -6.48 -18.25
C LEU A 115 5.75 -8.00 -18.22
N HIS A 116 6.99 -8.45 -18.43
CA HIS A 116 7.36 -9.87 -18.42
C HIS A 116 7.58 -10.42 -17.01
N PHE A 117 7.68 -9.53 -16.03
CA PHE A 117 7.96 -9.85 -14.64
C PHE A 117 6.92 -9.18 -13.75
N SER A 118 6.39 -9.94 -12.80
CA SER A 118 5.78 -9.35 -11.61
C SER A 118 6.84 -9.43 -10.54
N ASP A 119 7.50 -8.31 -10.26
CA ASP A 119 8.55 -8.27 -9.25
C ASP A 119 7.97 -8.63 -7.88
N THR A 120 8.28 -9.82 -7.40
CA THR A 120 8.02 -10.22 -6.02
C THR A 120 9.25 -9.91 -5.18
N PRO A 121 9.11 -9.41 -3.95
CA PRO A 121 10.25 -9.22 -3.06
C PRO A 121 11.05 -10.53 -2.93
N ASP A 122 12.37 -10.43 -2.95
CA ASP A 122 13.25 -11.59 -2.85
C ASP A 122 12.90 -12.45 -1.62
N PHE A 123 12.93 -13.77 -1.81
CA PHE A 123 12.60 -14.80 -0.81
C PHE A 123 11.12 -14.92 -0.38
N ALA A 124 10.20 -14.18 -1.01
CA ALA A 124 8.78 -14.47 -0.91
C ALA A 124 8.40 -15.64 -1.84
N CYS A 125 8.57 -16.89 -1.40
CA CYS A 125 8.06 -18.06 -2.14
C CYS A 125 6.53 -18.21 -2.09
N ASN A 126 5.81 -17.25 -1.49
CA ASN A 126 4.36 -17.08 -1.58
C ASN A 126 4.07 -15.58 -1.38
N TYR A 127 3.37 -14.95 -2.30
CA TYR A 127 2.89 -13.58 -2.11
C TYR A 127 1.41 -13.55 -2.52
N ASP A 128 0.57 -13.92 -1.56
CA ASP A 128 -0.84 -13.60 -1.54
C ASP A 128 -1.05 -12.78 -0.26
N TYR A 129 -1.27 -11.48 -0.39
CA TYR A 129 -1.49 -10.61 0.76
C TYR A 129 -2.87 -10.80 1.39
N CYS A 130 -3.74 -11.59 0.75
CA CYS A 130 -5.16 -11.62 1.06
C CYS A 130 -5.66 -12.96 1.60
N ASN A 131 -4.79 -13.90 2.01
CA ASN A 131 -5.27 -15.17 2.55
C ASN A 131 -4.45 -15.76 3.69
N GLU A 132 -5.13 -16.03 4.81
CA GLU A 132 -4.60 -16.67 6.01
C GLU A 132 -4.61 -18.22 5.93
N TYR A 133 -4.85 -18.81 4.75
CA TYR A 133 -5.06 -20.26 4.63
C TYR A 133 -4.53 -20.84 3.31
N PHE A 134 -3.23 -20.94 3.08
CA PHE A 134 -2.71 -21.86 2.04
C PHE A 134 -1.26 -22.31 2.31
N LEU A 135 -1.06 -23.08 3.39
CA LEU A 135 0.15 -23.90 3.61
C LEU A 135 -0.15 -25.40 3.50
N SER A 136 -0.83 -25.82 2.45
CA SER A 136 -0.76 -27.24 2.05
C SER A 136 -0.93 -27.43 0.53
N ARG A 137 0.16 -27.90 -0.10
CA ARG A 137 0.35 -28.28 -1.53
C ARG A 137 0.50 -27.14 -2.55
N LEU A 138 1.76 -26.88 -2.92
CA LEU A 138 2.11 -26.15 -4.14
C LEU A 138 1.84 -27.05 -5.38
N PRO A 139 1.11 -26.57 -6.41
CA PRO A 139 0.90 -27.31 -7.66
C PRO A 139 2.18 -27.34 -8.53
N THR A 140 2.32 -28.40 -9.33
CA THR A 140 3.49 -28.62 -10.22
C THR A 140 3.52 -27.62 -11.38
N VAL A 141 4.69 -27.47 -12.03
CA VAL A 141 4.88 -26.60 -13.22
C VAL A 141 3.83 -26.87 -14.31
N GLY A 142 3.49 -28.14 -14.55
CA GLY A 142 2.48 -28.52 -15.53
C GLY A 142 1.06 -28.08 -15.17
N GLN A 143 0.72 -28.07 -13.87
CA GLN A 143 -0.60 -27.59 -13.41
C GLN A 143 -0.75 -26.09 -13.61
N ARG A 144 0.33 -25.31 -13.37
CA ARG A 144 0.31 -23.85 -13.61
C ARG A 144 0.18 -23.50 -15.09
N LEU A 145 0.86 -24.22 -15.98
CA LEU A 145 0.71 -24.03 -17.43
C LEU A 145 -0.71 -24.33 -17.91
N ALA A 146 -1.32 -25.41 -17.39
CA ALA A 146 -2.70 -25.77 -17.72
C ALA A 146 -3.71 -24.72 -17.22
N GLU A 147 -3.56 -24.26 -15.98
CA GLU A 147 -4.43 -23.22 -15.41
C GLU A 147 -4.32 -21.88 -16.15
N GLY A 148 -3.09 -21.47 -16.51
CA GLY A 148 -2.85 -20.26 -17.31
C GLY A 148 -3.50 -20.34 -18.69
N GLY A 149 -3.30 -21.46 -19.40
CA GLY A 149 -3.89 -21.68 -20.73
C GLY A 149 -5.42 -21.69 -20.71
N VAL A 150 -6.03 -22.39 -19.76
CA VAL A 150 -7.50 -22.46 -19.62
C VAL A 150 -8.11 -21.10 -19.30
N ARG A 151 -7.46 -20.31 -18.43
CA ARG A 151 -7.93 -18.95 -18.09
C ARG A 151 -7.79 -17.99 -19.26
N LEU A 152 -6.70 -18.09 -20.03
CA LEU A 152 -6.50 -17.28 -21.24
C LEU A 152 -7.59 -17.57 -22.28
N ALA A 153 -7.90 -18.86 -22.51
CA ALA A 153 -9.00 -19.25 -23.40
C ALA A 153 -10.35 -18.71 -22.93
N ALA A 154 -10.66 -18.82 -21.63
CA ALA A 154 -11.89 -18.31 -21.06
C ALA A 154 -12.03 -16.79 -21.18
N ALA A 155 -10.93 -16.03 -21.06
CA ALA A 155 -10.94 -14.58 -21.27
C ALA A 155 -11.18 -14.23 -22.74
N LEU A 156 -10.47 -14.89 -23.65
CA LEU A 156 -10.63 -14.68 -25.09
C LEU A 156 -12.06 -15.01 -25.55
N ASN A 157 -12.61 -16.15 -25.15
CA ASN A 157 -13.99 -16.53 -25.48
C ASN A 157 -15.00 -15.46 -25.02
N ARG A 158 -14.86 -14.94 -23.80
CA ARG A 158 -15.75 -13.86 -23.29
C ARG A 158 -15.60 -12.55 -24.06
N ILE A 159 -14.38 -12.18 -24.44
CA ILE A 159 -14.12 -10.96 -25.21
C ILE A 159 -14.82 -11.06 -26.57
N PHE A 160 -14.65 -12.19 -27.26
CA PHE A 160 -15.24 -12.38 -28.58
C PHE A 160 -16.77 -12.55 -28.54
N GLU A 161 -17.31 -13.21 -27.52
CA GLU A 161 -18.76 -13.29 -27.28
C GLU A 161 -19.38 -11.92 -26.93
N ALA A 162 -18.74 -11.13 -26.06
CA ALA A 162 -19.26 -9.83 -25.62
C ALA A 162 -19.22 -8.75 -26.70
N CYS A 163 -18.29 -8.85 -27.66
CA CYS A 163 -18.15 -7.87 -28.73
C CYS A 163 -18.94 -8.20 -30.01
N GLY A 164 -19.64 -9.34 -30.09
CA GLY A 164 -20.44 -9.73 -31.26
C GLY A 164 -19.60 -9.85 -32.55
N LEU A 165 -18.30 -10.10 -32.42
CA LEU A 165 -17.34 -10.08 -33.52
C LEU A 165 -17.42 -11.40 -34.30
N THR A 166 -18.07 -11.35 -35.45
CA THR A 166 -17.90 -12.31 -36.56
C THR A 166 -17.04 -11.64 -37.65
N SER A 167 -16.36 -12.44 -38.46
CA SER A 167 -15.30 -12.04 -39.42
C SER A 167 -15.68 -10.98 -40.48
N ASP A 168 -16.94 -10.56 -40.54
CA ASP A 168 -17.47 -9.73 -41.62
C ASP A 168 -17.34 -8.20 -41.44
N LEU A 169 -16.74 -7.70 -40.34
CA LEU A 169 -16.92 -6.29 -39.92
C LEU A 169 -15.69 -5.37 -39.92
N TRP A 170 -14.54 -5.76 -40.50
CA TRP A 170 -13.31 -4.95 -40.43
C TRP A 170 -12.82 -4.42 -41.79
N GLY A 171 -13.60 -3.51 -42.39
CA GLY A 171 -13.17 -2.71 -43.52
C GLY A 171 -13.54 -1.23 -43.38
N GLY A 172 -12.58 -0.37 -42.98
CA GLY A 172 -12.61 1.04 -43.40
C GLY A 172 -12.22 2.16 -42.42
N VAL A 173 -11.07 2.79 -42.75
CA VAL A 173 -10.79 4.24 -42.84
C VAL A 173 -10.30 5.04 -41.61
N ARG A 174 -9.36 5.93 -41.96
CA ARG A 174 -8.44 6.81 -41.21
C ARG A 174 -9.05 8.17 -40.83
N GLY A 175 -8.61 8.69 -39.68
CA GLY A 175 -8.01 10.02 -39.50
C GLY A 175 -8.90 11.27 -39.50
N VAL A 176 -8.92 12.00 -38.37
CA VAL A 176 -9.15 13.47 -38.29
C VAL A 176 -8.35 14.05 -37.12
N SER A 177 -7.61 15.12 -37.37
CA SER A 177 -6.90 15.96 -36.39
C SER A 177 -7.79 17.10 -35.89
N VAL A 178 -7.64 17.49 -34.62
CA VAL A 178 -8.25 18.73 -34.09
C VAL A 178 -7.20 19.51 -33.30
N ASP A 179 -6.95 20.74 -33.74
CA ASP A 179 -6.08 21.73 -33.09
C ASP A 179 -6.68 22.22 -31.76
N MET A 180 -5.84 22.38 -30.74
CA MET A 180 -6.23 22.96 -29.45
C MET A 180 -5.34 24.18 -29.13
N ASP A 181 -6.01 25.31 -28.89
CA ASP A 181 -5.45 26.64 -28.69
C ASP A 181 -4.71 26.77 -27.34
N LEU A 182 -3.39 26.98 -27.41
CA LEU A 182 -2.44 27.05 -26.30
C LEU A 182 -2.42 28.40 -25.55
N SER A 183 -3.30 29.35 -25.88
CA SER A 183 -3.25 30.71 -25.33
C SER A 183 -3.84 30.90 -23.92
N LYS A 184 -4.46 29.87 -23.32
CA LYS A 184 -5.15 29.96 -22.01
C LYS A 184 -4.45 29.26 -20.83
N LEU A 185 -3.32 28.59 -21.08
CA LEU A 185 -2.56 27.86 -20.06
C LEU A 185 -2.04 28.70 -18.86
N PRO A 186 -1.63 29.98 -19.03
CA PRO A 186 -1.01 30.74 -17.92
C PRO A 186 -1.99 31.13 -16.80
N TRP A 187 -3.28 31.27 -17.12
CA TRP A 187 -4.30 31.71 -16.16
C TRP A 187 -4.75 30.57 -15.22
N PHE A 188 -4.75 29.33 -15.69
CA PHE A 188 -5.10 28.15 -14.87
C PHE A 188 -3.96 27.74 -13.92
N LEU A 189 -2.70 27.93 -14.33
CA LEU A 189 -1.52 27.66 -13.49
C LEU A 189 -1.40 28.64 -12.31
N GLY A 190 -1.74 29.93 -12.50
CA GLY A 190 -1.66 30.93 -11.44
C GLY A 190 -2.68 30.75 -10.30
N VAL A 191 -3.90 30.31 -10.63
CA VAL A 191 -4.96 30.06 -9.63
C VAL A 191 -4.72 28.75 -8.87
N ALA A 192 -4.11 27.75 -9.51
CA ALA A 192 -3.73 26.50 -8.85
C ALA A 192 -2.60 26.69 -7.82
N VAL A 193 -1.60 27.54 -8.11
CA VAL A 193 -0.45 27.77 -7.21
C VAL A 193 -0.84 28.52 -5.92
N VAL A 194 -1.83 29.42 -5.97
CA VAL A 194 -2.29 30.17 -4.79
C VAL A 194 -3.24 29.34 -3.91
N LEU A 195 -3.97 28.37 -4.48
CA LEU A 195 -4.84 27.46 -3.73
C LEU A 195 -4.09 26.26 -3.11
N LEU A 196 -2.86 25.98 -3.54
CA LEU A 196 -2.01 24.93 -2.95
C LEU A 196 -1.28 25.34 -1.65
N GLN A 197 -1.38 26.60 -1.21
CA GLN A 197 -0.73 27.09 0.02
C GLN A 197 -1.62 27.06 1.27
N LEU A 198 -2.81 26.44 1.21
CA LEU A 198 -3.75 26.32 2.34
C LEU A 198 -4.19 24.87 2.60
N SER A 199 -3.37 23.87 2.27
CA SER A 199 -3.56 22.52 2.80
C SER A 199 -2.87 22.40 4.16
N PRO A 200 -3.59 22.14 5.27
CA PRO A 200 -2.92 21.65 6.47
C PRO A 200 -2.16 20.38 6.09
N GLY A 201 -0.86 20.36 6.36
CA GLY A 201 -0.08 19.13 6.27
C GLY A 201 -0.78 18.10 7.14
N ILE A 202 -1.12 16.97 6.55
CA ILE A 202 -1.39 15.74 7.30
C ILE A 202 -0.05 15.43 7.96
N VAL A 203 0.03 15.63 9.26
CA VAL A 203 1.18 15.37 10.13
C VAL A 203 0.78 14.16 10.93
N GLY A 204 1.74 13.29 11.23
CA GLY A 204 1.70 12.29 12.29
C GLY A 204 1.19 12.80 13.62
N TRP A 205 1.49 12.03 14.67
CA TRP A 205 1.65 12.68 15.96
C TRP A 205 2.48 13.98 15.79
N GLY A 206 2.16 15.03 16.53
CA GLY A 206 3.00 16.23 16.52
C GLY A 206 4.43 15.88 16.93
N GLN A 207 5.37 16.81 16.73
CA GLN A 207 6.79 16.61 17.06
C GLN A 207 7.01 16.03 18.47
N HIS A 208 6.23 16.50 19.45
CA HIS A 208 6.25 15.98 20.82
C HIS A 208 5.84 14.50 20.93
N GLY A 209 4.79 14.07 20.23
CA GLY A 209 4.33 12.68 20.27
C GLY A 209 5.37 11.72 19.67
N HIS A 210 5.95 12.02 18.50
CA HIS A 210 7.03 11.20 17.94
C HIS A 210 8.27 11.17 18.82
N TYR A 211 8.64 12.29 19.43
CA TYR A 211 9.75 12.35 20.36
C TYR A 211 9.51 11.43 21.56
N VAL A 212 8.34 11.53 22.22
CA VAL A 212 7.97 10.69 23.36
C VAL A 212 7.99 9.21 23.00
N ILE A 213 7.40 8.84 21.86
CA ILE A 213 7.36 7.44 21.38
C ILE A 213 8.77 6.87 21.24
N CYS A 214 9.65 7.60 20.57
CA CYS A 214 11.01 7.13 20.34
C CYS A 214 11.87 7.17 21.59
N LYS A 215 11.66 8.14 22.49
CA LYS A 215 12.36 8.19 23.77
C LYS A 215 11.96 7.04 24.68
N ILE A 216 10.68 6.68 24.69
CA ILE A 216 10.23 5.45 25.33
C ILE A 216 10.93 4.27 24.67
N ALA A 217 10.91 4.15 23.34
CA ALA A 217 11.53 3.03 22.64
C ALA A 217 13.01 2.83 22.99
N GLU A 218 13.81 3.92 23.05
CA GLU A 218 15.21 3.89 23.47
C GLU A 218 15.42 3.19 24.82
N GLY A 219 14.52 3.40 25.77
CA GLY A 219 14.57 2.77 27.10
C GLY A 219 14.27 1.27 27.12
N TYR A 220 13.69 0.71 26.05
CA TYR A 220 13.32 -0.70 25.92
C TYR A 220 14.12 -1.45 24.84
N LEU A 221 15.08 -0.78 24.19
CA LEU A 221 16.00 -1.45 23.27
C LEU A 221 16.95 -2.38 24.02
N SER A 222 17.21 -3.54 23.45
CA SER A 222 18.29 -4.40 23.89
C SER A 222 19.63 -3.69 23.67
N LYS A 223 20.69 -4.17 24.33
CA LYS A 223 22.04 -3.63 24.14
C LYS A 223 22.50 -3.76 22.68
N ASP A 224 22.17 -4.87 22.03
CA ASP A 224 22.60 -5.17 20.67
C ASP A 224 21.84 -4.31 19.66
N ALA A 225 20.51 -4.22 19.81
CA ALA A 225 19.67 -3.36 18.99
C ALA A 225 20.06 -1.89 19.14
N TRP A 226 20.34 -1.44 20.37
CA TRP A 226 20.77 -0.07 20.61
C TRP A 226 22.12 0.27 19.97
N THR A 227 23.04 -0.68 19.95
CA THR A 227 24.34 -0.52 19.28
C THR A 227 24.16 -0.28 17.79
N VAL A 228 23.37 -1.12 17.11
CA VAL A 228 23.10 -0.97 15.67
C VAL A 228 22.31 0.31 15.37
N VAL A 229 21.31 0.64 16.20
CA VAL A 229 20.56 1.90 16.06
C VAL A 229 21.49 3.10 16.08
N LYS A 230 22.43 3.18 17.03
CA LYS A 230 23.40 4.28 17.10
C LYS A 230 24.31 4.37 15.88
N GLU A 231 24.72 3.23 15.31
CA GLU A 231 25.54 3.21 14.09
C GLU A 231 24.78 3.73 12.86
N LEU A 232 23.46 3.54 12.81
CA LEU A 232 22.62 4.01 11.73
C LEU A 232 22.21 5.48 11.87
N LEU A 233 22.26 6.06 13.07
CA LEU A 233 21.82 7.44 13.29
C LEU A 233 22.79 8.44 12.63
N PRO A 234 22.25 9.51 12.02
CA PRO A 234 23.10 10.59 11.52
C PRO A 234 23.75 11.35 12.68
N GLU A 235 24.88 12.01 12.43
CA GLU A 235 25.59 12.81 13.43
C GLU A 235 24.70 13.88 14.06
N SER A 236 23.80 14.47 13.27
CA SER A 236 22.82 15.48 13.73
C SER A 236 21.82 14.96 14.77
N ALA A 237 21.71 13.64 14.95
CA ALA A 237 20.87 13.04 15.98
C ALA A 237 21.53 13.02 17.36
N GLU A 238 22.84 13.32 17.44
CA GLU A 238 23.63 13.33 18.68
C GLU A 238 23.51 12.04 19.51
N GLY A 239 23.30 10.91 18.82
CA GLY A 239 23.14 9.59 19.43
C GLY A 239 21.75 9.29 19.99
N GLU A 240 20.74 10.09 19.63
CA GLU A 240 19.35 9.97 20.07
C GLU A 240 18.40 9.69 18.89
N LEU A 241 17.68 8.57 18.93
CA LEU A 241 16.66 8.23 17.94
C LEU A 241 15.49 9.21 18.00
N ALA A 242 15.08 9.62 19.20
CA ALA A 242 13.97 10.56 19.38
C ALA A 242 14.19 11.92 18.69
N ALA A 243 15.45 12.36 18.55
CA ALA A 243 15.80 13.59 17.85
C ALA A 243 15.44 13.57 16.35
N VAL A 244 15.36 12.38 15.73
CA VAL A 244 15.06 12.22 14.30
C VAL A 244 13.70 11.57 14.02
N CYS A 245 12.91 11.24 15.03
CA CYS A 245 11.63 10.57 14.82
C CYS A 245 10.53 11.43 14.19
N SER A 246 10.71 12.75 14.13
CA SER A 246 9.85 13.66 13.38
C SER A 246 10.38 13.97 11.96
N TRP A 247 11.52 13.38 11.57
CA TRP A 247 12.20 13.69 10.30
C TRP A 247 11.30 13.48 9.08
N ALA A 248 10.50 12.40 9.05
CA ALA A 248 9.64 12.07 7.91
C ALA A 248 8.58 13.15 7.62
N ASP A 249 8.20 13.94 8.63
CA ASP A 249 7.22 15.01 8.52
C ASP A 249 7.81 16.38 8.18
N LEU A 250 9.14 16.52 8.21
CA LEU A 250 9.80 17.78 7.88
C LEU A 250 9.43 18.21 6.46
N PHE A 251 9.11 19.49 6.29
CA PHE A 251 8.69 20.05 5.00
C PHE A 251 9.67 19.72 3.86
N GLN A 252 10.98 19.81 4.14
CA GLN A 252 12.03 19.51 3.17
C GLN A 252 11.98 18.04 2.72
N VAL A 253 11.74 17.13 3.66
CA VAL A 253 11.63 15.69 3.41
C VAL A 253 10.37 15.41 2.62
N ARG A 254 9.21 15.93 3.02
CA ARG A 254 7.94 15.79 2.26
C ARG A 254 7.99 16.40 0.87
N SER A 255 8.80 17.45 0.68
CA SER A 255 9.03 18.05 -0.63
C SER A 255 9.97 17.23 -1.50
N HIS A 256 10.94 16.52 -0.92
CA HIS A 256 11.87 15.70 -1.69
C HIS A 256 11.29 14.31 -1.98
N TYR A 257 10.65 13.72 -0.98
CA TYR A 257 10.03 12.39 -1.02
C TYR A 257 8.51 12.50 -1.11
N HIS A 258 7.99 13.19 -2.13
CA HIS A 258 6.53 13.35 -2.31
C HIS A 258 5.75 12.02 -2.28
N TRP A 259 6.39 10.94 -2.71
CA TRP A 259 5.85 9.59 -2.72
C TRP A 259 5.59 9.02 -1.31
N SER A 260 6.19 9.59 -0.26
CA SER A 260 6.03 9.12 1.13
C SER A 260 4.77 9.65 1.79
N ARG A 261 4.09 10.64 1.21
CA ARG A 261 2.91 11.30 1.81
C ARG A 261 1.85 10.30 2.26
N ASP A 262 1.46 9.38 1.37
CA ASP A 262 0.38 8.43 1.63
C ASP A 262 0.84 7.29 2.56
N LEU A 263 2.13 7.24 2.93
CA LEU A 263 2.70 6.28 3.86
C LEU A 263 2.50 6.66 5.34
N HIS A 264 2.04 7.86 5.64
CA HIS A 264 1.81 8.29 7.03
C HIS A 264 0.48 7.76 7.59
N PHE A 265 -0.48 7.39 6.75
CA PHE A 265 -1.82 7.02 7.21
C PHE A 265 -2.38 5.82 6.45
N VAL A 266 -3.56 5.37 6.84
CA VAL A 266 -4.39 4.45 6.09
C VAL A 266 -5.85 4.90 6.15
N ASP A 267 -6.46 5.02 4.98
CA ASP A 267 -7.84 5.47 4.82
C ASP A 267 -8.79 4.27 4.94
N THR A 268 -9.59 4.21 6.00
CA THR A 268 -10.61 3.17 6.17
C THR A 268 -11.97 3.61 5.62
N LEU A 269 -12.83 2.65 5.34
CA LEU A 269 -14.21 2.92 4.93
C LEU A 269 -15.00 3.64 6.03
N ASP A 270 -15.67 4.72 5.63
CA ASP A 270 -16.49 5.56 6.51
C ASP A 270 -17.47 4.73 7.34
N PHE A 271 -17.52 5.02 8.64
CA PHE A 271 -18.41 4.41 9.64
C PHE A 271 -18.28 2.89 9.82
N LYS A 272 -17.34 2.23 9.13
CA LYS A 272 -17.14 0.78 9.24
C LYS A 272 -16.39 0.38 10.51
N CYS A 273 -15.55 1.28 11.02
CA CYS A 273 -14.78 1.09 12.25
C CYS A 273 -13.94 -0.19 12.27
N ASN A 274 -13.43 -0.59 11.11
CA ASN A 274 -12.53 -1.73 10.98
C ASN A 274 -11.50 -1.47 9.89
N TYR A 275 -10.39 -2.20 10.01
CA TYR A 275 -9.28 -2.15 9.08
C TYR A 275 -9.16 -3.52 8.39
N ASP A 276 -8.92 -3.49 7.08
CA ASP A 276 -8.59 -4.65 6.27
C ASP A 276 -7.45 -4.27 5.31
N TYR A 277 -6.32 -4.98 5.37
CA TYR A 277 -5.13 -4.59 4.61
C TYR A 277 -5.38 -4.52 3.11
N CYS A 278 -6.00 -5.56 2.53
CA CYS A 278 -6.22 -5.64 1.08
C CYS A 278 -7.22 -4.60 0.58
N ARG A 279 -8.15 -4.20 1.43
CA ARG A 279 -9.15 -3.18 1.11
C ARG A 279 -8.62 -1.76 1.30
N ASP A 280 -7.88 -1.52 2.37
CA ASP A 280 -7.59 -0.16 2.85
C ASP A 280 -6.14 0.27 2.58
N CYS A 281 -5.18 -0.66 2.47
CA CYS A 281 -3.76 -0.30 2.31
C CYS A 281 -3.38 0.00 0.85
N HIS A 282 -3.79 1.16 0.37
CA HIS A 282 -3.42 1.69 -0.93
C HIS A 282 -3.28 3.21 -0.89
N ASP A 283 -2.55 3.79 -1.84
CA ASP A 283 -2.46 5.25 -1.97
C ASP A 283 -3.75 5.85 -2.59
N SER A 284 -3.77 7.17 -2.73
CA SER A 284 -4.88 7.88 -3.37
C SER A 284 -5.16 7.47 -4.83
N ALA A 285 -4.17 6.89 -5.53
CA ALA A 285 -4.29 6.36 -6.89
C ALA A 285 -4.67 4.87 -6.94
N GLY A 286 -4.77 4.20 -5.79
CA GLY A 286 -5.11 2.78 -5.69
C GLY A 286 -3.92 1.84 -5.82
N HIS A 287 -2.68 2.34 -5.77
CA HIS A 287 -1.51 1.48 -5.72
C HIS A 287 -1.43 0.80 -4.35
N MET A 288 -1.47 -0.54 -4.37
CA MET A 288 -1.44 -1.36 -3.15
C MET A 288 -0.15 -1.18 -2.35
N ASN A 289 -0.21 -1.48 -1.05
CA ASN A 289 0.90 -1.41 -0.09
C ASN A 289 1.42 0.02 0.21
N ARG A 290 0.81 1.05 -0.35
CA ARG A 290 1.19 2.44 -0.14
C ARG A 290 0.33 3.11 0.93
N CYS A 291 0.47 2.59 2.14
CA CYS A 291 -0.14 3.12 3.35
C CYS A 291 0.82 2.90 4.54
N VAL A 292 0.49 3.39 5.73
CA VAL A 292 1.34 3.26 6.93
C VAL A 292 1.68 1.83 7.32
N THR A 293 0.74 0.89 7.21
CA THR A 293 1.01 -0.52 7.54
C THR A 293 1.95 -1.16 6.52
N GLY A 294 1.76 -0.87 5.23
CA GLY A 294 2.65 -1.29 4.16
C GLY A 294 4.06 -0.70 4.29
N ALA A 295 4.16 0.57 4.69
CA ALA A 295 5.42 1.24 4.98
C ALA A 295 6.17 0.57 6.14
N ILE A 296 5.48 0.27 7.24
CA ILE A 296 6.07 -0.46 8.37
C ILE A 296 6.62 -1.82 7.92
N TYR A 297 5.88 -2.59 7.13
CA TYR A 297 6.39 -3.84 6.56
C TYR A 297 7.64 -3.62 5.71
N ASN A 298 7.60 -2.64 4.80
CA ASN A 298 8.69 -2.33 3.89
C ASN A 298 9.99 -1.97 4.64
N TYR A 299 9.93 -0.98 5.53
CA TYR A 299 11.13 -0.52 6.24
C TYR A 299 11.64 -1.52 7.28
N THR A 300 10.75 -2.35 7.83
CA THR A 300 11.16 -3.52 8.63
C THR A 300 12.00 -4.48 7.78
N LEU A 301 11.56 -4.79 6.55
CA LEU A 301 12.31 -5.68 5.64
C LEU A 301 13.65 -5.09 5.21
N GLN A 302 13.70 -3.77 4.94
CA GLN A 302 14.96 -3.09 4.62
C GLN A 302 15.94 -3.15 5.79
N LEU A 303 15.51 -2.85 7.01
CA LEU A 303 16.39 -2.92 8.18
C LEU A 303 16.89 -4.34 8.47
N LYS A 304 16.11 -5.38 8.16
CA LYS A 304 16.59 -6.77 8.25
C LYS A 304 17.73 -7.07 7.27
N SER A 305 17.90 -6.31 6.20
CA SER A 305 19.06 -6.47 5.31
C SER A 305 20.35 -5.98 5.96
N ALA A 306 20.29 -5.14 7.01
CA ALA A 306 21.46 -4.73 7.79
C ALA A 306 22.20 -5.94 8.41
N CYS A 307 21.46 -6.98 8.78
CA CYS A 307 21.99 -8.21 9.39
C CYS A 307 22.49 -9.25 8.38
N ARG A 308 22.52 -8.96 7.06
CA ARG A 308 22.95 -9.92 6.03
C ARG A 308 24.30 -9.49 5.45
N SER A 309 25.15 -10.46 5.10
CA SER A 309 26.40 -10.17 4.38
C SER A 309 26.08 -9.36 3.11
N PRO A 310 26.90 -8.34 2.77
CA PRO A 310 26.61 -7.45 1.67
C PRO A 310 26.68 -8.19 0.33
N SER A 311 25.54 -8.70 -0.15
CA SER A 311 25.40 -9.03 -1.57
C SER A 311 25.25 -7.72 -2.35
N SER A 312 25.97 -7.63 -3.47
CA SER A 312 26.30 -6.38 -4.16
C SER A 312 25.15 -5.70 -4.91
N GLU A 313 23.90 -6.14 -4.79
CA GLU A 313 22.86 -5.77 -5.77
C GLU A 313 21.82 -4.75 -5.29
N MET A 314 21.68 -4.46 -3.99
CA MET A 314 20.82 -3.34 -3.56
C MET A 314 21.20 -2.82 -2.17
N ARG A 315 21.73 -1.59 -2.08
CA ARG A 315 21.95 -0.90 -0.81
C ARG A 315 20.80 0.07 -0.56
N TYR A 316 19.85 -0.32 0.28
CA TYR A 316 18.90 0.62 0.88
C TYR A 316 19.65 1.63 1.75
N ASN A 317 19.13 2.85 1.85
CA ASN A 317 19.59 3.78 2.87
C ASN A 317 18.99 3.37 4.22
N LEU A 318 19.75 2.60 5.00
CA LEU A 318 19.28 2.03 6.27
C LEU A 318 19.03 3.09 7.35
N THR A 319 19.71 4.24 7.27
CA THR A 319 19.41 5.41 8.12
C THR A 319 18.01 5.95 7.83
N GLU A 320 17.66 6.15 6.56
CA GLU A 320 16.29 6.53 6.17
C GLU A 320 15.28 5.46 6.58
N ALA A 321 15.60 4.18 6.38
CA ALA A 321 14.71 3.09 6.77
C ALA A 321 14.41 3.07 8.28
N LEU A 322 15.42 3.34 9.12
CA LEU A 322 15.27 3.45 10.57
C LEU A 322 14.36 4.64 10.94
N MET A 323 14.63 5.82 10.38
CA MET A 323 13.85 7.03 10.66
C MET A 323 12.39 6.90 10.19
N PHE A 324 12.17 6.35 8.99
CA PHE A 324 10.83 6.07 8.47
C PHE A 324 10.10 5.04 9.33
N LEU A 325 10.74 3.91 9.68
CA LEU A 325 10.10 2.89 10.52
C LEU A 325 9.69 3.47 11.88
N ALA A 326 10.61 4.19 12.54
CA ALA A 326 10.35 4.79 13.85
C ALA A 326 9.18 5.78 13.80
N HIS A 327 9.12 6.60 12.75
CA HIS A 327 8.01 7.53 12.52
C HIS A 327 6.68 6.80 12.26
N PHE A 328 6.65 5.88 11.30
CA PHE A 328 5.41 5.19 10.89
C PHE A 328 4.85 4.27 11.95
N VAL A 329 5.69 3.66 12.80
CA VAL A 329 5.19 2.95 13.99
C VAL A 329 4.48 3.93 14.92
N GLY A 330 4.95 5.17 15.05
CA GLY A 330 4.21 6.23 15.74
C GLY A 330 2.86 6.52 15.11
N ASP A 331 2.85 6.78 13.81
CA ASP A 331 1.65 7.17 13.06
C ASP A 331 0.56 6.10 13.11
N VAL A 332 0.89 4.83 12.90
CA VAL A 332 -0.13 3.76 12.95
C VAL A 332 -0.79 3.67 14.33
N HIS A 333 -0.16 4.18 15.40
CA HIS A 333 -0.74 4.22 16.74
C HIS A 333 -1.61 5.46 17.01
N GLN A 334 -1.52 6.50 16.17
CA GLN A 334 -2.43 7.65 16.23
C GLN A 334 -3.80 7.20 15.69
N PRO A 335 -4.88 7.20 16.51
CA PRO A 335 -6.18 6.68 16.08
C PRO A 335 -6.69 7.24 14.74
N LEU A 336 -6.54 8.54 14.52
CA LEU A 336 -7.05 9.22 13.32
C LEU A 336 -6.14 9.07 12.09
N HIS A 337 -4.93 8.52 12.22
CA HIS A 337 -4.13 8.06 11.08
C HIS A 337 -4.66 6.77 10.46
N CYS A 338 -5.53 6.07 11.17
CA CYS A 338 -6.29 4.93 10.63
C CYS A 338 -7.78 5.30 10.52
N GLY A 339 -8.10 6.58 10.32
CA GLY A 339 -9.45 7.12 10.35
C GLY A 339 -10.25 6.91 9.05
N PHE A 340 -11.33 7.66 8.90
CA PHE A 340 -12.22 7.58 7.75
C PHE A 340 -11.70 8.36 6.54
N ARG A 341 -11.83 7.75 5.35
CA ARG A 341 -11.46 8.38 4.08
C ARG A 341 -12.24 9.65 3.79
N GLY A 342 -13.55 9.65 4.07
CA GLY A 342 -14.45 10.77 3.73
C GLY A 342 -14.05 12.09 4.40
N ASP A 343 -13.59 12.01 5.65
CA ASP A 343 -13.16 13.16 6.45
C ASP A 343 -11.64 13.36 6.52
N LEU A 344 -10.87 12.55 5.78
CA LEU A 344 -9.41 12.56 5.77
C LEU A 344 -8.83 12.37 7.17
N GLY A 345 -9.30 11.34 7.88
CA GLY A 345 -8.88 11.08 9.26
C GLY A 345 -9.24 12.22 10.22
N GLY A 346 -10.39 12.88 10.03
CA GLY A 346 -10.84 13.99 10.85
C GLY A 346 -10.28 15.36 10.47
N ASN A 347 -9.41 15.48 9.46
CA ASN A 347 -8.89 16.76 8.99
C ASN A 347 -9.99 17.70 8.47
N LYS A 348 -11.07 17.15 7.90
CA LYS A 348 -12.24 17.93 7.45
C LYS A 348 -13.21 18.32 8.58
N ILE A 349 -13.05 17.77 9.78
CA ILE A 349 -13.90 18.08 10.94
C ILE A 349 -13.32 19.33 11.63
N GLN A 350 -13.74 20.49 11.16
CA GLN A 350 -13.36 21.79 11.71
C GLN A 350 -14.10 22.05 13.02
N LEU A 351 -13.39 22.45 14.08
CA LEU A 351 -13.92 22.63 15.43
C LEU A 351 -13.08 23.64 16.23
N HIS A 352 -13.34 23.79 17.51
CA HIS A 352 -12.48 24.55 18.42
C HIS A 352 -11.88 23.63 19.49
N TRP A 353 -10.58 23.76 19.73
CA TRP A 353 -9.92 23.25 20.93
C TRP A 353 -9.86 24.39 21.94
N TYR A 354 -10.68 24.32 22.98
CA TYR A 354 -10.97 25.45 23.86
C TYR A 354 -11.32 26.72 23.07
N HIS A 355 -10.46 27.75 23.12
CA HIS A 355 -10.68 29.04 22.47
C HIS A 355 -10.01 29.15 21.09
N ARG A 356 -9.30 28.11 20.62
CA ARG A 356 -8.55 28.14 19.36
C ARG A 356 -9.25 27.29 18.30
N LYS A 357 -9.31 27.80 17.05
CA LYS A 357 -9.76 27.01 15.91
C LYS A 357 -8.77 25.86 15.67
N ALA A 358 -9.30 24.67 15.39
CA ALA A 358 -8.54 23.48 15.07
C ALA A 358 -9.36 22.56 14.16
N ASN A 359 -8.76 21.47 13.71
CA ASN A 359 -9.50 20.33 13.17
C ASN A 359 -9.32 19.12 14.11
N LEU A 360 -10.19 18.12 14.00
CA LEU A 360 -10.17 16.97 14.90
C LEU A 360 -8.86 16.18 14.83
N HIS A 361 -8.26 16.04 13.66
CA HIS A 361 -6.98 15.35 13.47
C HIS A 361 -5.87 16.02 14.32
N HIS A 362 -5.69 17.32 14.14
CA HIS A 362 -4.72 18.13 14.90
C HIS A 362 -4.97 18.08 16.42
N VAL A 363 -6.23 17.93 16.86
CA VAL A 363 -6.52 17.77 18.29
C VAL A 363 -5.86 16.50 18.84
N TRP A 364 -5.91 15.41 18.09
CA TRP A 364 -5.29 14.15 18.49
C TRP A 364 -3.79 14.14 18.30
N ASP A 365 -3.26 14.68 17.21
CA ASP A 365 -1.82 14.71 16.95
C ASP A 365 -1.06 15.54 17.98
N THR A 366 -1.61 16.70 18.34
CA THR A 366 -0.84 17.76 19.00
C THR A 366 -1.59 18.33 20.20
N ALA A 367 -2.85 18.75 20.04
CA ALA A 367 -3.48 19.61 21.04
C ALA A 367 -3.71 18.94 22.40
N ILE A 368 -4.07 17.65 22.42
CA ILE A 368 -4.20 16.89 23.68
C ILE A 368 -2.85 16.76 24.38
N ILE A 369 -1.79 16.43 23.64
CA ILE A 369 -0.43 16.26 24.20
C ILE A 369 0.09 17.58 24.75
N ASP A 370 0.01 18.67 23.99
CA ASP A 370 0.46 19.99 24.42
C ASP A 370 -0.31 20.51 25.64
N THR A 371 -1.63 20.25 25.69
CA THR A 371 -2.46 20.62 26.84
C THR A 371 -2.08 19.81 28.08
N ALA A 372 -1.73 18.52 27.92
CA ALA A 372 -1.27 17.69 29.01
C ALA A 372 0.13 18.11 29.51
N LEU A 373 1.05 18.39 28.59
CA LEU A 373 2.39 18.94 28.88
C LEU A 373 2.31 20.17 29.78
N ASP A 374 1.51 21.16 29.37
CA ASP A 374 1.30 22.40 30.10
C ASP A 374 0.67 22.17 31.49
N ARG A 375 -0.38 21.34 31.56
CA ARG A 375 -1.19 21.19 32.79
C ARG A 375 -0.63 20.21 33.82
N PHE A 376 0.05 19.15 33.38
CA PHE A 376 0.37 18.01 34.22
C PHE A 376 1.87 17.66 34.26
N TYR A 377 2.68 18.24 33.39
CA TYR A 377 4.10 17.89 33.25
C TYR A 377 5.05 19.08 33.28
N ASP A 378 4.60 20.23 33.79
CA ASP A 378 5.38 21.47 33.91
C ASP A 378 6.00 21.94 32.57
N SER A 379 5.33 21.64 31.45
CA SER A 379 5.84 21.87 30.09
C SER A 379 7.18 21.17 29.79
N ASP A 380 7.50 20.09 30.51
CA ASP A 380 8.71 19.29 30.30
C ASP A 380 8.35 17.91 29.76
N LEU A 381 8.85 17.60 28.57
CA LEU A 381 8.67 16.28 27.94
C LEU A 381 9.27 15.16 28.77
N SER A 382 10.37 15.42 29.50
CA SER A 382 11.06 14.43 30.33
C SER A 382 10.13 13.93 31.43
N ASN A 383 9.38 14.82 32.09
CA ASN A 383 8.39 14.47 33.10
C ASN A 383 7.26 13.59 32.53
N MET A 384 6.80 13.89 31.31
CA MET A 384 5.81 13.05 30.62
C MET A 384 6.38 11.67 30.31
N ILE A 385 7.59 11.60 29.74
CA ILE A 385 8.25 10.34 29.38
C ILE A 385 8.46 9.47 30.62
N GLU A 386 9.01 10.02 31.70
CA GLU A 386 9.21 9.30 32.96
C GLU A 386 7.90 8.77 33.53
N THR A 387 6.84 9.57 33.49
CA THR A 387 5.50 9.16 33.94
C THR A 387 4.94 8.02 33.10
N LEU A 388 5.08 8.09 31.78
CA LEU A 388 4.63 7.02 30.87
C LEU A 388 5.44 5.75 31.06
N GLN A 389 6.76 5.83 31.21
CA GLN A 389 7.62 4.67 31.50
C GLN A 389 7.25 4.01 32.84
N LYS A 390 6.96 4.81 33.87
CA LYS A 390 6.45 4.31 35.15
C LYS A 390 5.09 3.63 34.98
N ASN A 391 4.18 4.21 34.20
CA ASN A 391 2.89 3.59 33.92
C ASN A 391 3.03 2.27 33.15
N ILE A 392 4.01 2.13 32.25
CA ILE A 392 4.29 0.87 31.55
C ILE A 392 4.70 -0.22 32.56
N THR A 393 5.57 0.10 33.51
CA THR A 393 6.09 -0.88 34.50
C THR A 393 5.13 -1.16 35.66
N GLU A 394 4.24 -0.22 35.99
CA GLU A 394 3.27 -0.36 37.08
C GLU A 394 1.87 -0.66 36.52
N ASN A 395 1.18 0.36 36.02
CA ASN A 395 -0.25 0.31 35.65
C ASN A 395 -0.56 -0.59 34.45
N TRP A 396 0.36 -0.71 33.48
CA TRP A 396 0.20 -1.52 32.27
C TRP A 396 1.09 -2.76 32.24
N SER A 397 1.71 -3.11 33.36
CA SER A 397 2.58 -4.29 33.49
C SER A 397 1.97 -5.58 32.93
N ASN A 398 0.69 -5.83 33.22
CA ASN A 398 -0.05 -7.00 32.71
C ASN A 398 -0.28 -6.99 31.19
N SER A 399 -0.18 -5.82 30.55
CA SER A 399 -0.35 -5.66 29.10
C SER A 399 0.99 -5.60 28.35
N LEU A 400 2.11 -5.39 29.05
CA LEU A 400 3.42 -5.21 28.42
C LEU A 400 3.79 -6.38 27.50
N ALA A 401 3.66 -7.62 27.99
CA ALA A 401 3.98 -8.81 27.21
C ALA A 401 3.12 -8.94 25.94
N SER A 402 1.85 -8.51 25.97
CA SER A 402 0.98 -8.55 24.78
C SER A 402 1.30 -7.42 23.80
N TRP A 403 1.83 -6.29 24.27
CA TRP A 403 2.30 -5.21 23.39
C TRP A 403 3.60 -5.57 22.70
N GLU A 404 4.52 -6.25 23.40
CA GLU A 404 5.79 -6.71 22.85
C GLU A 404 5.61 -7.87 21.87
N THR A 405 4.64 -8.75 22.11
CA THR A 405 4.42 -9.95 21.28
C THR A 405 3.80 -9.59 19.93
N CYS A 406 4.30 -10.23 18.88
CA CYS A 406 3.71 -10.23 17.55
C CYS A 406 3.46 -11.69 17.15
N GLU A 407 2.23 -12.02 16.77
CA GLU A 407 1.79 -13.40 16.53
C GLU A 407 2.58 -14.07 15.39
N SER A 408 2.60 -15.42 15.41
CA SER A 408 3.19 -16.24 14.34
C SER A 408 4.67 -15.99 14.05
N ASN A 409 5.43 -15.51 15.05
CA ASN A 409 6.86 -15.19 14.95
C ASN A 409 7.18 -14.14 13.87
N HIS A 410 6.22 -13.26 13.57
CA HIS A 410 6.43 -12.14 12.66
C HIS A 410 7.36 -11.08 13.29
N THR A 411 8.17 -10.41 12.46
CA THR A 411 9.05 -9.34 12.94
C THR A 411 8.26 -8.09 13.38
N VAL A 412 7.11 -7.82 12.74
CA VAL A 412 6.25 -6.67 13.04
C VAL A 412 4.78 -6.97 12.72
N CYS A 413 3.84 -6.35 13.44
CA CYS A 413 2.39 -6.61 13.35
C CYS A 413 1.56 -5.33 13.10
N PRO A 414 1.78 -4.58 12.00
CA PRO A 414 1.10 -3.30 11.78
C PRO A 414 -0.42 -3.42 11.60
N ASN A 415 -0.94 -4.58 11.16
CA ASN A 415 -2.37 -4.77 10.93
C ASN A 415 -3.21 -4.75 12.21
N PRO A 416 -2.83 -5.48 13.28
CA PRO A 416 -3.41 -5.29 14.61
C PRO A 416 -3.31 -3.85 15.11
N TYR A 417 -2.18 -3.17 14.89
CA TYR A 417 -1.99 -1.79 15.37
C TYR A 417 -2.99 -0.83 14.72
N ALA A 418 -3.17 -0.93 13.39
CA ALA A 418 -4.15 -0.16 12.64
C ALA A 418 -5.59 -0.50 13.06
N SER A 419 -5.89 -1.77 13.29
CA SER A 419 -7.20 -2.24 13.77
C SER A 419 -7.58 -1.65 15.14
N GLU A 420 -6.61 -1.58 16.06
CA GLU A 420 -6.79 -0.91 17.34
C GLU A 420 -7.01 0.60 17.15
N SER A 421 -6.23 1.25 16.28
CA SER A 421 -6.34 2.68 16.01
C SER A 421 -7.71 3.08 15.46
N ILE A 422 -8.23 2.40 14.43
CA ILE A 422 -9.58 2.70 13.90
C ILE A 422 -10.68 2.43 14.94
N SER A 423 -10.52 1.38 15.75
CA SER A 423 -11.45 1.07 16.85
C SER A 423 -11.50 2.21 17.88
N LEU A 424 -10.33 2.73 18.27
CA LEU A 424 -10.21 3.86 19.19
C LEU A 424 -10.69 5.17 18.56
N ALA A 425 -10.46 5.38 17.26
CA ALA A 425 -10.95 6.54 16.53
C ALA A 425 -12.48 6.59 16.60
N CYS A 426 -13.16 5.48 16.30
CA CYS A 426 -14.61 5.39 16.39
C CYS A 426 -15.13 5.54 17.83
N LYS A 427 -14.49 4.88 18.80
CA LYS A 427 -14.97 4.85 20.18
C LYS A 427 -14.75 6.18 20.90
N TYR A 428 -13.67 6.88 20.59
CA TYR A 428 -13.21 8.05 21.35
C TYR A 428 -13.05 9.32 20.50
N ALA A 429 -12.36 9.25 19.35
CA ALA A 429 -12.02 10.42 18.55
C ALA A 429 -13.25 11.08 17.91
N TYR A 430 -13.97 10.33 17.09
CA TYR A 430 -15.16 10.83 16.41
C TYR A 430 -16.34 11.07 17.37
N LYS A 431 -16.38 10.34 18.49
CA LYS A 431 -17.47 10.43 19.45
C LYS A 431 -17.53 11.81 20.11
N ASN A 432 -18.66 12.49 19.95
CA ASN A 432 -18.94 13.85 20.44
C ASN A 432 -18.05 14.95 19.81
N ALA A 433 -17.40 14.68 18.69
CA ALA A 433 -16.62 15.68 17.92
C ALA A 433 -17.36 16.06 16.64
N THR A 434 -18.43 16.85 16.75
CA THR A 434 -19.17 17.33 15.58
C THR A 434 -18.53 18.59 15.00
N PRO A 435 -18.61 18.81 13.67
CA PRO A 435 -18.15 20.07 13.06
C PRO A 435 -18.74 21.30 13.76
N GLY A 436 -17.90 22.30 14.01
CA GLY A 436 -18.26 23.55 14.69
C GLY A 436 -18.35 23.48 16.21
N SER A 437 -18.24 22.29 16.83
CA SER A 437 -18.26 22.14 18.29
C SER A 437 -16.99 22.71 18.96
N THR A 438 -17.07 22.91 20.27
CA THR A 438 -15.91 23.24 21.10
C THR A 438 -15.58 22.06 21.99
N LEU A 439 -14.38 21.53 21.84
CA LEU A 439 -13.83 20.48 22.69
C LEU A 439 -13.07 21.14 23.86
N GLY A 440 -13.53 20.88 25.09
CA GLY A 440 -12.93 21.38 26.33
C GLY A 440 -12.56 20.24 27.29
N ASP A 441 -12.61 20.51 28.59
CA ASP A 441 -12.12 19.58 29.62
C ASP A 441 -12.79 18.19 29.58
N ASP A 442 -14.10 18.12 29.33
CA ASP A 442 -14.81 16.84 29.22
C ASP A 442 -14.23 15.94 28.12
N TYR A 443 -13.86 16.52 26.97
CA TYR A 443 -13.25 15.79 25.88
C TYR A 443 -11.78 15.48 26.21
N PHE A 444 -11.03 16.47 26.70
CA PHE A 444 -9.62 16.33 27.05
C PHE A 444 -9.38 15.21 28.08
N LEU A 445 -10.00 15.31 29.26
CA LEU A 445 -9.74 14.41 30.39
C LEU A 445 -10.17 12.96 30.10
N SER A 446 -11.18 12.77 29.26
CA SER A 446 -11.66 11.43 28.90
C SER A 446 -10.87 10.76 27.77
N ARG A 447 -10.08 11.53 26.99
CA ARG A 447 -9.27 11.03 25.86
C ARG A 447 -7.79 10.99 26.18
N LEU A 448 -7.30 11.80 27.11
CA LEU A 448 -5.89 11.81 27.52
C LEU A 448 -5.37 10.42 27.89
N PRO A 449 -6.06 9.59 28.70
CA PRO A 449 -5.57 8.24 29.01
C PRO A 449 -5.43 7.32 27.79
N ILE A 450 -6.24 7.56 26.74
CA ILE A 450 -6.16 6.82 25.48
C ILE A 450 -4.93 7.26 24.70
N VAL A 451 -4.69 8.58 24.61
CA VAL A 451 -3.50 9.13 23.95
C VAL A 451 -2.22 8.62 24.63
N GLU A 452 -2.12 8.72 25.96
CA GLU A 452 -0.98 8.23 26.74
C GLU A 452 -0.74 6.73 26.53
N GLN A 453 -1.80 5.93 26.51
CA GLN A 453 -1.70 4.49 26.22
C GLN A 453 -1.16 4.25 24.80
N ARG A 454 -1.59 5.01 23.79
CA ARG A 454 -1.09 4.85 22.41
C ARG A 454 0.35 5.27 22.24
N LEU A 455 0.79 6.34 22.91
CA LEU A 455 2.20 6.74 22.95
C LEU A 455 3.06 5.62 23.56
N ALA A 456 2.63 5.08 24.70
CA ALA A 456 3.32 3.98 25.38
C ALA A 456 3.36 2.68 24.56
N GLN A 457 2.22 2.26 23.99
CA GLN A 457 2.13 1.09 23.12
C GLN A 457 3.07 1.22 21.91
N SER A 458 3.10 2.40 21.28
CA SER A 458 3.95 2.65 20.14
C SER A 458 5.43 2.54 20.49
N GLY A 459 5.87 3.14 21.61
CA GLY A 459 7.27 3.07 22.05
C GLY A 459 7.71 1.64 22.35
N VAL A 460 6.88 0.88 23.08
CA VAL A 460 7.14 -0.54 23.38
C VAL A 460 7.18 -1.38 22.11
N ARG A 461 6.24 -1.20 21.18
CA ARG A 461 6.18 -1.96 19.92
C ARG A 461 7.31 -1.62 18.97
N LEU A 462 7.73 -0.36 18.93
CA LEU A 462 8.91 0.07 18.17
C LEU A 462 10.16 -0.63 18.71
N ALA A 463 10.40 -0.56 20.02
CA ALA A 463 11.54 -1.23 20.66
C ALA A 463 11.52 -2.74 20.41
N ALA A 464 10.38 -3.40 20.66
CA ALA A 464 10.25 -4.84 20.43
C ALA A 464 10.48 -5.24 18.96
N THR A 465 10.08 -4.39 18.01
CA THR A 465 10.33 -4.60 16.58
C THR A 465 11.81 -4.46 16.25
N LEU A 466 12.48 -3.40 16.72
CA LEU A 466 13.91 -3.18 16.51
C LEU A 466 14.75 -4.27 17.19
N ASN A 467 14.37 -4.72 18.39
CA ASN A 467 14.99 -5.87 19.07
C ASN A 467 14.87 -7.14 18.21
N ARG A 468 13.67 -7.47 17.70
CA ARG A 468 13.51 -8.61 16.79
C ARG A 468 14.33 -8.52 15.50
N ILE A 469 14.56 -7.31 14.99
CA ILE A 469 15.41 -7.10 13.81
C ILE A 469 16.88 -7.33 14.19
N PHE A 470 17.38 -6.62 15.19
CA PHE A 470 18.82 -6.46 15.44
C PHE A 470 19.40 -7.42 16.48
N ASP A 471 18.62 -8.03 17.37
CA ASP A 471 19.13 -9.08 18.26
C ASP A 471 19.62 -10.28 17.44
N SER A 472 19.05 -10.48 16.25
CA SER A 472 19.51 -11.49 15.28
C SER A 472 20.79 -11.09 14.52
N CYS A 473 21.17 -9.81 14.50
CA CYS A 473 22.46 -9.34 13.97
C CYS A 473 23.63 -9.76 14.89
N GLY A 474 23.43 -9.79 16.22
CA GLY A 474 24.48 -10.06 17.22
C GLY A 474 25.09 -11.46 17.16
N LEU A 475 24.41 -12.44 16.57
CA LEU A 475 24.99 -13.77 16.30
C LEU A 475 26.08 -13.73 15.19
N ILE A 476 26.27 -12.60 14.52
CA ILE A 476 27.27 -12.40 13.47
C ILE A 476 28.50 -11.64 14.00
N SER A 477 28.39 -10.87 15.10
CA SER A 477 29.54 -10.10 15.64
C SER A 477 30.63 -10.97 16.26
N ASP A 478 30.30 -12.18 16.73
CA ASP A 478 31.30 -13.16 17.20
C ASP A 478 32.23 -13.66 16.06
N SER A 479 31.87 -13.39 14.80
CA SER A 479 32.74 -13.66 13.64
C SER A 479 33.61 -12.46 13.23
N TRP A 480 33.31 -11.25 13.70
CA TRP A 480 34.03 -10.02 13.34
C TRP A 480 35.15 -9.65 14.31
N GLU A 481 35.14 -10.15 15.55
CA GLU A 481 36.31 -10.01 16.44
C GLU A 481 37.47 -10.96 16.06
N GLY A 482 37.24 -11.93 15.17
CA GLY A 482 38.24 -12.92 14.72
C GLY A 482 39.29 -12.42 13.72
N GLU A 483 39.08 -11.29 13.03
CA GLU A 483 40.00 -10.80 11.98
C GLU A 483 40.89 -9.62 12.42
N LYS A 484 40.82 -9.16 13.68
CA LYS A 484 41.79 -8.18 14.22
C LYS A 484 43.02 -8.81 14.87
N GLY A 485 43.15 -10.13 14.80
CA GLY A 485 44.37 -10.84 15.18
C GLY A 485 45.07 -11.39 13.95
N ILE A 486 45.98 -10.62 13.35
CA ILE A 486 47.23 -11.00 12.66
C ILE A 486 47.68 -9.79 11.82
N ALA A 487 48.46 -8.93 12.46
CA ALA A 487 49.52 -8.16 11.81
C ALA A 487 50.63 -7.97 12.86
N SER A 488 51.49 -9.00 12.92
CA SER A 488 52.90 -9.01 13.33
C SER A 488 53.65 -7.69 13.05
N ALA A 489 54.77 -7.34 13.67
CA ALA A 489 55.70 -7.95 14.61
C ALA A 489 56.63 -6.82 15.11
#